data_AF-A0A5K0ZJS2-F1
#
_entry.id   AF-A0A5K0ZJS2-F1
#
_cell.length_a   1.000
_cell.length_b   1.000
_cell.length_c   1.000
_cell.angle_alpha   90.00
_cell.angle_beta   90.00
_cell.angle_gamma   90.00
#
_symmetry.space_group_name_H-M   'P 1'
#
loop_
_entity.id
_entity.type
_entity.pdbx_description
1 polymer ?
#
loop_
_entity_poly.entity_id
_entity_poly.type
_entity_poly.pdbx_seq_one_letter_code
_entity_poly.pdbx_strand_id
1 'polypeptide(L)' 'STSYDMWTVLARMYGRKKRVLRTYQIKRSIYSLKQGDLSVAPYFAALKTKWEELDYHVNDDWHC' A
#
# COMPACT_ATOMS: atom_id res chain seq x y z
N SER A 1 23.57 23.39 -6.86
CA SER A 1 22.26 22.72 -6.87
C SER A 1 21.56 23.04 -8.15
N THR A 2 21.37 22.03 -8.99
CA THR A 2 20.81 22.19 -10.34
C THR A 2 19.30 21.96 -10.25
N SER A 3 18.51 22.52 -11.16
CA SER A 3 17.05 22.28 -11.24
C SER A 3 16.69 20.78 -11.26
N TYR A 4 17.59 19.94 -11.80
CA TYR A 4 17.51 18.48 -11.76
C TYR A 4 17.45 17.92 -10.34
N ASP A 5 18.35 18.36 -9.45
CA ASP A 5 18.40 17.87 -8.05
C ASP A 5 17.11 18.19 -7.30
N MET A 6 16.55 19.38 -7.54
CA MET A 6 15.27 19.80 -6.97
C MET A 6 14.15 18.87 -7.45
N TRP A 7 14.12 18.52 -8.75
CA TRP A 7 13.10 17.61 -9.29
C TRP A 7 13.23 16.19 -8.73
N THR A 8 14.45 15.69 -8.59
CA THR A 8 14.69 14.36 -7.98
C THR A 8 14.19 14.29 -6.54
N VAL A 9 14.46 15.33 -5.73
CA VAL A 9 13.98 15.41 -4.33
C VAL A 9 12.45 15.44 -4.27
N LEU A 10 11.81 16.26 -5.10
CA LEU A 10 10.35 16.36 -5.15
C LEU A 10 9.70 15.03 -5.58
N ALA A 11 10.23 14.38 -6.63
CA ALA A 11 9.74 13.08 -7.08
C ALA A 11 9.83 12.02 -5.97
N ARG A 12 10.95 11.99 -5.23
CA ARG A 12 11.13 11.10 -4.07
C ARG A 12 10.14 11.41 -2.94
N MET A 13 9.99 12.68 -2.56
CA MET A 13 9.09 13.08 -1.47
C MET A 13 7.63 12.76 -1.78
N TYR A 14 7.15 13.16 -2.96
CA TYR A 14 5.76 12.90 -3.36
C TYR A 14 5.52 11.42 -3.67
N GLY A 15 6.53 10.69 -4.16
CA GLY A 15 6.48 9.23 -4.29
C GLY A 15 6.28 8.54 -2.94
N ARG A 16 7.07 8.91 -1.92
CA ARG A 16 6.93 8.39 -0.55
C ARG A 16 5.56 8.74 0.05
N LYS A 17 5.09 9.98 -0.11
CA LYS A 17 3.76 10.39 0.38
C LYS A 17 2.63 9.58 -0.27
N LYS A 18 2.70 9.33 -1.57
CA LYS A 18 1.72 8.49 -2.28
C LYS A 18 1.72 7.06 -1.75
N ARG A 19 2.89 6.46 -1.51
CA ARG A 19 3.02 5.11 -0.93
C ARG A 19 2.40 5.02 0.46
N VAL A 20 2.71 5.96 1.36
CA VAL A 20 2.14 6.01 2.72
C VAL A 20 0.61 6.09 2.68
N LEU A 21 0.05 6.94 1.82
CA LEU A 21 -1.40 7.06 1.66
C LEU A 21 -2.03 5.76 1.14
N ARG A 22 -1.38 5.09 0.19
CA ARG A 22 -1.85 3.82 -0.36
C ARG A 22 -1.85 2.71 0.69
N THR A 23 -0.76 2.56 1.43
CA THR A 23 -0.64 1.60 2.55
C THR A 23 -1.73 1.85 3.59
N TYR A 24 -2.01 3.11 3.93
CA TYR A 24 -3.08 3.47 4.86
C TYR A 24 -4.47 3.03 4.34
N GLN A 25 -4.77 3.28 3.06
CA GLN A 25 -6.04 2.86 2.46
C GLN A 25 -6.23 1.34 2.47
N ILE A 26 -5.17 0.58 2.18
CA ILE A 26 -5.21 -0.89 2.19
C ILE A 26 -5.45 -1.39 3.61
N LYS A 27 -4.72 -0.89 4.61
CA LYS A 27 -4.94 -1.22 6.02
C LYS A 27 -6.38 -0.95 6.44
N ARG A 28 -6.92 0.22 6.10
CA ARG A 28 -8.32 0.57 6.38
C ARG A 28 -9.29 -0.41 5.72
N SER A 29 -9.05 -0.79 4.47
CA SER A 29 -9.86 -1.77 3.74
C SER A 29 -9.85 -3.15 4.41
N ILE A 30 -8.69 -3.61 4.89
CA ILE A 30 -8.56 -4.88 5.62
C ILE A 30 -9.34 -4.82 6.93
N TYR A 31 -9.22 -3.75 7.72
CA TYR A 31 -9.97 -3.60 8.97
C TYR A 31 -11.48 -3.54 8.77
N SER A 32 -11.94 -3.00 7.63
CA SER A 32 -13.37 -2.99 7.29
C SER A 32 -13.85 -4.31 6.70
N LEU A 33 -12.95 -5.21 6.27
CA LEU A 33 -13.31 -6.48 5.67
C LEU A 33 -13.87 -7.40 6.77
N LYS A 34 -15.16 -7.71 6.65
CA LYS A 34 -15.86 -8.67 7.50
C LYS A 34 -16.35 -9.80 6.61
N GLN A 35 -16.42 -11.01 7.17
CA GLN A 35 -16.99 -12.14 6.45
C GLN A 35 -18.45 -11.86 6.04
N GLY A 36 -19.27 -11.32 6.96
CA GLY A 36 -20.67 -11.01 6.67
C GLY A 36 -21.42 -12.23 6.14
N ASP A 37 -22.09 -12.07 5.01
CA ASP A 37 -22.83 -13.14 4.33
C ASP A 37 -21.95 -13.95 3.35
N LEU A 38 -20.66 -13.62 3.22
CA LEU A 38 -19.74 -14.39 2.38
C LEU A 38 -19.45 -15.75 3.01
N SER A 39 -19.37 -16.77 2.18
CA SER A 39 -18.79 -18.04 2.60
C SER A 39 -17.30 -17.88 2.91
N VAL A 40 -16.75 -18.84 3.66
CA VAL A 40 -15.37 -18.76 4.18
C VAL A 40 -14.35 -18.60 3.05
N ALA A 41 -14.48 -19.35 1.95
CA ALA A 41 -13.54 -19.32 0.84
C ALA A 41 -13.41 -17.93 0.16
N PRO A 42 -14.50 -17.26 -0.31
CA PRO A 42 -14.40 -15.94 -0.91
C PRO A 42 -13.93 -14.86 0.08
N TYR A 43 -14.29 -14.97 1.36
CA TYR A 43 -13.76 -14.06 2.38
C TYR A 43 -12.24 -14.16 2.51
N PHE A 44 -11.69 -15.38 2.64
CA PHE A 44 -10.25 -15.58 2.73
C PHE A 44 -9.52 -15.22 1.44
N ALA A 45 -10.13 -15.44 0.27
CA ALA A 45 -9.56 -14.99 -1.00
C ALA A 45 -9.43 -13.45 -1.04
N ALA A 46 -10.49 -12.72 -0.65
CA ALA A 46 -10.45 -11.26 -0.59
C ALA A 46 -9.42 -10.74 0.43
N LEU A 47 -9.33 -11.39 1.60
CA LEU A 47 -8.34 -11.06 2.60
C LEU A 47 -6.91 -11.29 2.09
N LYS A 48 -6.65 -12.43 1.45
CA LYS A 48 -5.34 -12.77 0.88
C LYS A 48 -4.92 -11.76 -0.17
N THR A 49 -5.79 -11.39 -1.10
CA THR A 49 -5.48 -10.39 -2.12
C THR A 49 -5.12 -9.03 -1.50
N LYS A 50 -5.84 -8.59 -0.45
CA LYS A 50 -5.52 -7.34 0.24
C LYS A 50 -4.22 -7.42 1.04
N TRP A 51 -3.92 -8.59 1.59
CA TRP A 51 -2.65 -8.85 2.27
C TRP A 51 -1.47 -8.77 1.30
N GLU A 52 -1.56 -9.41 0.14
CA GLU A 52 -0.52 -9.37 -0.91
C GLU A 52 -0.31 -7.93 -1.43
N GLU A 53 -1.40 -7.17 -1.59
CA GLU A 53 -1.34 -5.75 -1.95
C GLU A 53 -0.61 -4.91 -0.88
N LEU A 54 -0.85 -5.19 0.41
CA LEU A 54 -0.17 -4.52 1.50
C LEU A 54 1.33 -4.86 1.53
N ASP A 55 1.68 -6.13 1.38
CA ASP A 55 3.04 -6.63 1.42
C ASP A 55 3.90 -6.00 0.31
N TYR A 56 3.36 -5.89 -0.91
CA TYR A 56 4.01 -5.20 -2.02
C TYR A 56 4.36 -3.74 -1.69
N HIS A 57 3.47 -3.01 -1.02
CA HIS A 57 3.68 -1.59 -0.70
C HIS A 57 4.53 -1.35 0.57
N VAL A 58 4.66 -2.33 1.46
CA VAL A 58 5.50 -2.25 2.66
C VAL A 58 6.94 -2.68 2.38
N ASN A 59 7.15 -3.70 1.55
CA ASN A 59 8.50 -4.19 1.22
C ASN A 59 9.27 -3.29 0.25
N ASP A 60 8.58 -2.36 -0.42
CA ASP A 60 9.17 -1.35 -1.31
C ASP A 60 9.98 -0.27 -0.55
N ASP A 61 9.99 -0.31 0.80
CA ASP A 61 10.86 0.48 1.68
C ASP A 61 12.20 -0.23 2.01
N TRP A 62 12.43 -1.48 1.56
CA TRP A 62 13.75 -2.12 1.66
C TRP A 62 14.69 -1.57 0.59
N HIS A 63 15.39 -0.49 0.94
CA HIS A 63 16.62 -0.11 0.28
C HIS A 63 17.78 -0.71 1.07
N CYS A 64 18.51 -1.63 0.43
CA CYS A 64 19.83 -2.08 0.87
C CYS A 64 20.77 -0.89 1.09
#